data_AF-A0A1Q7ICT3-F1
#
_entry.id   AF-A0A1Q7ICT3-F1
#
_cell.length_a   1.000
_cell.length_b   1.000
_cell.length_c   1.000
_cell.angle_alpha   90.00
_cell.angle_beta   90.00
_cell.angle_gamma   90.00
#
_symmetry.space_group_name_H-M   'P 1'
#
loop_
_entity.id
_entity.type
_entity.pdbx_description
1 polymer ?
#
loop_
_entity_poly.entity_id
_entity_poly.type
_entity_poly.pdbx_seq_one_letter_code
_entity_poly.pdbx_strand_id
1 'polypeptide(L)'
;MIEIGHESRMSNAVRRITVTLTGMSALLALVWIIRQPLGIQQYSVVMLVTGFVLYFLGRVLRTETSSGAGRALGSILWNLAAAFVAIIVSIWILGWVASLQSDVFPGVISSQVPDLAVGAIATGLGAFAVQRLGLARKWGAKPFIVPEGRGPTMEGTRIAVKQDTLGMPIRRGGRTIGCVLLGEVSSSFKTPMGMVSASLPGPVTTVGVPFQGRALSRDEVVNMSGKSPNQLDEEAISQAQDVDVGRIRIRDGCMGDRWKIGPLIFDWDGDGEHHPKERWLAKGTGSAYVTTNGHQATAKWNGSSLSVGDGSMELSAGSDSFSYSPREVKTASPHHTLRVTQDKITLDIRKFTLKVSGDTVVLRTEEKTSRTESKPLANDLRTLLTETAKKQVKDVMEGTPIDISEMLNTTEEALAKYD
;
A
#
# COMPACT_ATOMS: atom_id res chain seq x y z
N MET A 1 9.18 0.14 25.42
CA MET A 1 9.63 1.49 25.02
C MET A 1 10.55 1.33 23.82
N ILE A 2 10.12 1.76 22.64
CA ILE A 2 10.88 1.60 21.40
C ILE A 2 11.25 3.02 20.94
N GLU A 3 12.53 3.22 20.60
CA GLU A 3 13.22 4.45 20.18
C GLU A 3 12.66 5.04 18.87
N ILE A 4 11.37 5.39 18.84
CA ILE A 4 10.65 5.76 17.61
C ILE A 4 10.97 7.19 17.15
N GLY A 5 11.58 8.03 17.99
CA GLY A 5 11.84 9.44 17.67
C GLY A 5 13.25 9.79 17.18
N HIS A 6 14.26 8.90 17.33
CA HIS A 6 15.65 9.32 17.14
C HIS A 6 16.17 9.12 15.71
N GLU A 7 15.76 8.04 15.03
CA GLU A 7 16.23 7.70 13.67
C GLU A 7 15.68 8.64 12.59
N SER A 8 14.43 9.08 12.69
CA SER A 8 13.81 9.99 11.70
C SER A 8 14.44 11.38 11.75
N ARG A 9 14.72 11.90 12.96
CA ARG A 9 15.42 13.17 13.16
C ARG A 9 16.85 13.13 12.63
N MET A 10 17.57 12.03 12.83
CA MET A 10 18.94 11.87 12.36
C MET A 10 19.01 11.77 10.84
N SER A 11 18.12 11.00 10.21
CA SER A 11 18.03 10.89 8.74
C SER A 11 17.70 12.24 8.09
N ASN A 12 16.72 12.97 8.64
CA ASN A 12 16.36 14.30 8.14
C ASN A 12 17.48 15.34 8.36
N ALA A 13 18.19 15.26 9.49
CA ALA A 13 19.36 16.11 9.75
C ALA A 13 20.50 15.82 8.77
N VAL A 14 20.84 14.55 8.52
CA VAL A 14 21.86 14.12 7.55
C VAL A 14 21.48 14.58 6.13
N ARG A 15 20.20 14.49 5.75
CA ARG A 15 19.71 14.98 4.46
C ARG A 15 19.85 16.50 4.32
N ARG A 16 19.49 17.27 5.35
CA ARG A 16 19.66 18.74 5.36
C ARG A 16 21.14 19.11 5.26
N ILE A 17 22.00 18.47 6.05
CA ILE A 17 23.47 18.68 6.03
C ILE A 17 24.03 18.37 4.63
N THR A 18 23.61 17.27 4.03
CA THR A 18 24.05 16.88 2.67
C THR A 18 23.68 17.93 1.62
N VAL A 19 22.45 18.44 1.67
CA VAL A 19 21.98 19.49 0.75
C VAL A 19 22.74 20.79 0.97
N THR A 20 22.96 21.19 2.22
CA THR A 20 23.73 22.42 2.52
C THR A 20 25.19 22.31 2.08
N LEU A 21 25.85 21.17 2.31
CA LEU A 21 27.24 20.95 1.89
C LEU A 21 27.38 21.00 0.36
N THR A 22 26.44 20.36 -0.35
CA THR A 22 26.43 20.37 -1.83
C THR A 22 26.13 21.78 -2.36
N GLY A 23 25.19 22.49 -1.73
CA GLY A 23 24.86 23.88 -2.08
C GLY A 23 26.02 24.85 -1.86
N MET A 24 26.74 24.72 -0.73
CA MET A 24 27.95 25.51 -0.44
C MET A 24 29.07 25.21 -1.44
N SER A 25 29.25 23.95 -1.82
CA SER A 25 30.21 23.57 -2.88
C SER A 25 29.89 24.23 -4.21
N ALA A 26 28.63 24.20 -4.64
CA ALA A 26 28.19 24.85 -5.88
C ALA A 26 28.35 26.38 -5.83
N LEU A 27 28.08 26.99 -4.67
CA LEU A 27 28.26 28.43 -4.47
C LEU A 27 29.74 28.81 -4.55
N LEU A 28 30.63 28.03 -3.94
CA LEU A 28 32.08 28.22 -4.07
C LEU A 28 32.57 28.06 -5.51
N ALA A 29 32.04 27.09 -6.27
CA ALA A 29 32.36 26.95 -7.68
C ALA A 29 31.91 28.18 -8.49
N LEU A 30 30.73 28.74 -8.18
CA LEU A 30 30.23 29.95 -8.83
C LEU A 30 31.10 31.18 -8.49
N VAL A 31 31.45 31.37 -7.21
CA VAL A 31 32.36 32.43 -6.76
C VAL A 31 33.72 32.29 -7.44
N TRP A 32 34.20 31.06 -7.63
CA TRP A 32 35.45 30.79 -8.31
C TRP A 32 35.40 31.22 -9.79
N ILE A 33 34.28 31.02 -10.50
CA ILE A 33 34.11 31.46 -11.90
C ILE A 33 34.20 32.99 -12.02
N ILE A 34 33.70 33.73 -11.03
CA ILE A 34 33.74 35.21 -10.99
C ILE A 34 34.90 35.76 -10.15
N ARG A 35 35.94 34.97 -9.88
CA ARG A 35 37.06 35.38 -9.00
C ARG A 35 37.83 36.59 -9.52
N GLN A 36 37.92 36.76 -10.85
CA GLN A 36 38.67 37.85 -11.48
C GLN A 36 38.04 39.22 -11.19
N PRO A 37 36.75 39.47 -11.48
CA PRO A 37 36.12 40.76 -11.14
C PRO A 37 36.05 41.01 -9.63
N LEU A 38 36.10 39.96 -8.81
CA LEU A 38 36.13 40.08 -7.34
C LEU A 38 37.53 40.32 -6.76
N GLY A 39 38.61 40.24 -7.56
CA GLY A 39 39.98 40.44 -7.08
C GLY A 39 40.50 39.36 -6.11
N ILE A 40 39.86 38.18 -6.05
CA ILE A 40 40.18 37.11 -5.08
C ILE A 40 40.98 35.95 -5.71
N GLN A 41 41.71 36.21 -6.78
CA GLN A 41 42.49 35.20 -7.53
C GLN A 41 43.48 34.43 -6.64
N GLN A 42 44.09 35.10 -5.64
CA GLN A 42 45.01 34.50 -4.67
C GLN A 42 44.40 33.35 -3.85
N TYR A 43 43.08 33.30 -3.70
CA TYR A 43 42.37 32.25 -2.96
C TYR A 43 41.84 31.12 -3.86
N SER A 44 42.18 31.12 -5.16
CA SER A 44 41.68 30.19 -6.17
C SER A 44 41.83 28.71 -5.75
N VAL A 45 43.02 28.33 -5.29
CA VAL A 45 43.31 26.95 -4.85
C VAL A 45 42.47 26.58 -3.63
N VAL A 46 42.42 27.46 -2.63
CA VAL A 46 41.70 27.21 -1.37
C VAL A 46 40.20 27.06 -1.64
N MET A 47 39.63 27.91 -2.49
CA MET A 47 38.21 27.84 -2.87
C MET A 47 37.85 26.53 -3.56
N LEU A 48 38.66 26.08 -4.52
CA LEU A 48 38.42 24.82 -5.24
C LEU A 48 38.58 23.60 -4.33
N VAL A 49 39.65 23.54 -3.54
CA VAL A 49 39.87 22.43 -2.59
C VAL A 49 38.72 22.37 -1.58
N THR A 50 38.32 23.50 -1.01
CA THR A 50 37.19 23.56 -0.07
C THR A 50 35.88 23.13 -0.74
N GLY A 51 35.62 23.59 -1.96
CA GLY A 51 34.45 23.19 -2.74
C GLY A 51 34.40 21.68 -3.01
N PHE A 52 35.52 21.08 -3.44
CA PHE A 52 35.60 19.64 -3.68
C PHE A 52 35.49 18.81 -2.40
N VAL A 53 36.11 19.24 -1.29
CA VAL A 53 35.97 18.56 0.00
C VAL A 53 34.54 18.60 0.51
N LEU A 54 33.84 19.74 0.41
CA LEU A 54 32.43 19.85 0.79
C LEU A 54 31.53 18.95 -0.07
N TYR A 55 31.78 18.91 -1.38
CA TYR A 55 31.06 18.01 -2.29
C TYR A 55 31.27 16.53 -1.91
N PHE A 56 32.53 16.16 -1.66
CA PHE A 56 32.93 14.82 -1.28
C PHE A 56 32.27 14.40 0.04
N LEU A 57 32.33 15.23 1.08
CA LEU A 57 31.67 14.98 2.36
C LEU A 57 30.15 14.83 2.19
N GLY A 58 29.51 15.72 1.43
CA GLY A 58 28.08 15.63 1.15
C GLY A 58 27.72 14.30 0.48
N ARG A 59 28.55 13.80 -0.44
CA ARG A 59 28.34 12.51 -1.09
C ARG A 59 28.53 11.31 -0.17
N VAL A 60 29.54 11.33 0.70
CA VAL A 60 29.79 10.25 1.67
C VAL A 60 28.66 10.17 2.71
N LEU A 61 28.11 11.31 3.13
CA LEU A 61 26.98 11.35 4.08
C LEU A 61 25.65 10.84 3.49
N ARG A 62 25.54 10.75 2.16
CA ARG A 62 24.35 10.21 1.46
C ARG A 62 24.30 8.68 1.43
N THR A 63 25.09 8.00 2.26
CA THR A 63 25.22 6.55 2.25
C THR A 63 24.07 5.88 3.00
N GLU A 64 23.44 4.89 2.35
CA GLU A 64 22.30 4.17 2.91
C GLU A 64 22.78 3.15 3.95
N THR A 65 22.77 3.52 5.23
CA THR A 65 23.16 2.63 6.34
C THR A 65 22.03 1.68 6.77
N SER A 66 20.79 1.91 6.35
CA SER A 66 19.60 1.22 6.86
C SER A 66 19.40 -0.22 6.35
N SER A 67 20.31 -0.74 5.53
CA SER A 67 20.12 -1.99 4.77
C SER A 67 21.16 -3.10 5.02
N GLY A 68 21.98 -2.95 6.07
CA GLY A 68 22.98 -3.94 6.50
C GLY A 68 24.41 -3.57 6.10
N ALA A 69 25.39 -4.09 6.85
CA ALA A 69 26.80 -3.68 6.76
C ALA A 69 27.40 -3.82 5.34
N GLY A 70 27.10 -4.90 4.62
CA GLY A 70 27.64 -5.11 3.26
C GLY A 70 27.02 -4.19 2.21
N ARG A 71 25.76 -3.79 2.36
CA ARG A 71 25.11 -2.82 1.46
C ARG A 71 25.47 -1.38 1.82
N ALA A 72 25.67 -1.07 3.10
CA ALA A 72 26.25 0.19 3.53
C ALA A 72 27.65 0.37 2.91
N LEU A 73 28.48 -0.67 2.96
CA LEU A 73 29.82 -0.67 2.38
C LEU A 73 29.79 -0.55 0.84
N GLY A 74 28.90 -1.28 0.16
CA GLY A 74 28.68 -1.12 -1.28
C GLY A 74 28.17 0.27 -1.67
N SER A 75 27.23 0.84 -0.91
CA SER A 75 26.69 2.19 -1.11
C SER A 75 27.77 3.26 -0.90
N ILE A 76 28.61 3.12 0.13
CA ILE A 76 29.78 3.97 0.38
C ILE A 76 30.72 3.93 -0.83
N LEU A 77 31.10 2.74 -1.29
CA LEU A 77 32.02 2.59 -2.42
C LEU A 77 31.46 3.16 -3.72
N TRP A 78 30.16 2.98 -4.00
CA TRP A 78 29.53 3.54 -5.20
C TRP A 78 29.41 5.07 -5.13
N ASN A 79 29.07 5.62 -3.96
CA ASN A 79 29.01 7.07 -3.75
C ASN A 79 30.41 7.71 -3.84
N LEU A 80 31.45 7.02 -3.36
CA LEU A 80 32.85 7.43 -3.52
C LEU A 80 33.26 7.45 -4.99
N ALA A 81 32.98 6.38 -5.74
CA ALA A 81 33.28 6.31 -7.16
C ALA A 81 32.59 7.45 -7.94
N ALA A 82 31.29 7.68 -7.68
CA ALA A 82 30.55 8.77 -8.28
C ALA A 82 31.12 10.16 -7.90
N ALA A 83 31.58 10.33 -6.65
CA ALA A 83 32.19 11.57 -6.20
C ALA A 83 33.51 11.85 -6.93
N PHE A 84 34.39 10.85 -7.06
CA PHE A 84 35.64 10.99 -7.81
C PHE A 84 35.39 11.35 -9.27
N VAL A 85 34.48 10.65 -9.95
CA VAL A 85 34.12 10.95 -11.35
C VAL A 85 33.58 12.37 -11.49
N ALA A 86 32.69 12.81 -10.59
CA ALA A 86 32.13 14.15 -10.64
C ALA A 86 33.19 15.24 -10.42
N ILE A 87 34.15 15.02 -9.51
CA ILE A 87 35.27 15.95 -9.28
C ILE A 87 36.17 16.02 -10.52
N ILE A 88 36.50 14.88 -11.14
CA ILE A 88 37.31 14.84 -12.38
C ILE A 88 36.64 15.63 -13.50
N VAL A 89 35.33 15.40 -13.74
CA VAL A 89 34.56 16.14 -14.74
C VAL A 89 34.51 17.63 -14.40
N SER A 90 34.35 17.99 -13.12
CA SER A 90 34.33 19.38 -12.68
C SER A 90 35.68 20.08 -12.90
N ILE A 91 36.80 19.41 -12.62
CA ILE A 91 38.15 19.93 -12.90
C ILE A 91 38.30 20.20 -14.41
N TRP A 92 37.81 19.30 -15.26
CA TRP A 92 37.86 19.48 -16.71
C TRP A 92 37.03 20.68 -17.18
N ILE A 93 35.79 20.81 -16.70
CA ILE A 93 34.90 21.94 -17.04
C ILE A 93 35.50 23.26 -16.54
N LEU A 94 35.99 23.33 -15.30
CA LEU A 94 36.56 24.55 -14.74
C LEU A 94 37.91 24.91 -15.38
N GLY A 95 38.69 23.92 -15.80
CA GLY A 95 39.89 24.13 -16.60
C GLY A 95 39.57 24.73 -17.97
N TRP A 96 38.51 24.24 -18.62
CA TRP A 96 38.01 24.82 -19.87
C TRP A 96 37.47 26.26 -19.67
N VAL A 97 36.76 26.54 -18.58
CA VAL A 97 36.30 27.90 -18.26
C VAL A 97 37.48 28.84 -18.00
N ALA A 98 38.52 28.38 -17.31
CA ALA A 98 39.73 29.18 -17.08
C ALA A 98 40.43 29.54 -18.39
N SER A 99 40.52 28.60 -19.35
CA SER A 99 41.14 28.89 -20.64
C SER A 99 40.35 29.93 -21.46
N LEU A 100 39.01 29.92 -21.38
CA LEU A 100 38.17 30.96 -21.98
C LEU A 100 38.36 32.35 -21.36
N GLN A 101 38.73 32.40 -20.07
CA GLN A 101 39.02 33.64 -19.34
C GLN A 101 40.49 34.08 -19.47
N SER A 102 41.28 33.41 -20.32
CA SER A 102 42.72 33.62 -20.45
C SER A 102 43.47 33.49 -19.11
N ASP A 103 42.94 32.68 -18.18
CA ASP A 103 43.51 32.45 -16.86
C ASP A 103 44.11 31.03 -16.78
N VAL A 104 45.11 30.85 -15.92
CA VAL A 104 45.76 29.56 -15.73
C VAL A 104 45.04 28.79 -14.63
N PHE A 105 44.45 27.64 -14.98
CA PHE A 105 43.87 26.75 -13.98
C PHE A 105 44.97 26.23 -13.04
N PRO A 106 44.73 26.15 -11.70
CA PRO A 106 45.77 25.76 -10.77
C PRO A 106 46.35 24.37 -11.06
N GLY A 107 47.64 24.33 -11.42
CA GLY A 107 48.34 23.09 -11.78
C GLY A 107 48.36 22.03 -10.68
N VAL A 108 48.34 22.46 -9.42
CA VAL A 108 48.30 21.58 -8.23
C VAL A 108 47.00 20.77 -8.17
N ILE A 109 45.89 21.28 -8.75
CA ILE A 109 44.60 20.61 -8.76
C ILE A 109 44.49 19.69 -9.97
N SER A 110 44.96 20.14 -11.15
CA SER A 110 44.94 19.32 -12.35
C SER A 110 45.91 18.13 -12.25
N SER A 111 47.02 18.26 -11.52
CA SER A 111 47.96 17.15 -11.29
C SER A 111 47.39 16.02 -10.44
N GLN A 112 46.28 16.22 -9.72
CA GLN A 112 45.62 15.19 -8.91
C GLN A 112 44.61 14.34 -9.70
N VAL A 113 44.31 14.70 -10.96
CA VAL A 113 43.35 13.96 -11.80
C VAL A 113 43.73 12.48 -11.97
N PRO A 114 45.01 12.09 -12.19
CA PRO A 114 45.39 10.68 -12.26
C PRO A 114 45.08 9.92 -10.96
N ASP A 115 45.39 10.49 -9.80
CA ASP A 115 45.13 9.87 -8.50
C ASP A 115 43.62 9.72 -8.23
N LEU A 116 42.83 10.72 -8.60
CA LEU A 116 41.36 10.67 -8.53
C LEU A 116 40.79 9.58 -9.47
N ALA A 117 41.38 9.40 -10.65
CA ALA A 117 40.97 8.36 -11.60
C ALA A 117 41.27 6.96 -11.05
N VAL A 118 42.46 6.75 -10.48
CA VAL A 118 42.80 5.50 -9.79
C VAL A 118 41.84 5.23 -8.63
N GLY A 119 41.53 6.25 -7.84
CA GLY A 119 40.53 6.17 -6.75
C GLY A 119 39.13 5.79 -7.24
N ALA A 120 38.66 6.37 -8.35
CA ALA A 120 37.38 6.03 -8.98
C ALA A 120 37.33 4.57 -9.44
N ILE A 121 38.40 4.09 -10.09
CA ILE A 121 38.50 2.71 -10.57
C ILE A 121 38.54 1.74 -9.38
N ALA A 122 39.37 2.01 -8.37
CA ALA A 122 39.51 1.14 -7.20
C ALA A 122 38.21 1.03 -6.41
N THR A 123 37.53 2.16 -6.17
CA THR A 123 36.23 2.17 -5.46
C THR A 123 35.11 1.55 -6.30
N GLY A 124 35.09 1.79 -7.62
CA GLY A 124 34.14 1.16 -8.54
C GLY A 124 34.29 -0.35 -8.61
N LEU A 125 35.52 -0.86 -8.76
CA LEU A 125 35.83 -2.29 -8.74
C LEU A 125 35.53 -2.91 -7.36
N GLY A 126 35.83 -2.20 -6.28
CA GLY A 126 35.49 -2.61 -4.92
C GLY A 126 33.98 -2.75 -4.72
N ALA A 127 33.19 -1.77 -5.18
CA ALA A 127 31.73 -1.83 -5.14
C ALA A 127 31.20 -3.03 -5.94
N PHE A 128 31.74 -3.25 -7.14
CA PHE A 128 31.39 -4.38 -8.00
C PHE A 128 31.73 -5.73 -7.35
N ALA A 129 32.90 -5.86 -6.72
CA ALA A 129 33.31 -7.06 -6.00
C ALA A 129 32.40 -7.35 -4.80
N VAL A 130 32.06 -6.34 -4.00
CA VAL A 130 31.13 -6.45 -2.85
C VAL A 130 29.74 -6.90 -3.31
N GLN A 131 29.29 -6.41 -4.46
CA GLN A 131 28.03 -6.84 -5.07
C GLN A 131 28.09 -8.28 -5.59
N ARG A 132 29.16 -8.64 -6.30
CA ARG A 132 29.33 -9.97 -6.92
C ARG A 132 29.58 -11.09 -5.89
N LEU A 133 30.28 -10.80 -4.80
CA LEU A 133 30.55 -11.73 -3.69
C LEU A 133 29.32 -11.97 -2.81
N GLY A 134 28.20 -11.29 -3.07
CA GLY A 134 26.96 -11.48 -2.32
C GLY A 134 27.03 -10.95 -0.88
N LEU A 135 28.06 -10.19 -0.51
CA LEU A 135 28.14 -9.50 0.78
C LEU A 135 27.10 -8.38 0.89
N ALA A 136 26.69 -7.80 -0.25
CA ALA A 136 25.54 -6.90 -0.35
C ALA A 136 24.18 -7.64 -0.56
N ARG A 137 24.18 -8.98 -0.62
CA ARG A 137 22.96 -9.78 -0.80
C ARG A 137 22.17 -9.77 0.51
N LYS A 138 20.88 -9.44 0.44
CA LYS A 138 19.95 -9.48 1.59
C LYS A 138 20.05 -10.84 2.27
N TRP A 139 20.73 -10.94 3.42
CA TRP A 139 20.59 -12.08 4.34
C TRP A 139 19.33 -11.93 5.22
N GLY A 140 18.23 -11.44 4.64
CA GLY A 140 17.37 -10.50 5.36
C GLY A 140 15.95 -10.93 5.71
N ALA A 141 15.41 -11.99 5.13
CA ALA A 141 14.04 -12.40 5.40
C ALA A 141 14.02 -13.87 5.84
N LYS A 142 14.14 -14.12 7.16
CA LYS A 142 13.89 -15.46 7.68
C LYS A 142 12.42 -15.80 7.38
N PRO A 143 12.14 -16.80 6.55
CA PRO A 143 10.78 -17.25 6.35
C PRO A 143 10.20 -17.71 7.69
N PHE A 144 8.91 -17.49 7.85
CA PHE A 144 8.17 -17.89 9.03
C PHE A 144 6.95 -18.69 8.62
N ILE A 145 6.46 -19.54 9.53
CA ILE A 145 5.18 -20.22 9.34
C ILE A 145 4.10 -19.46 10.12
N VAL A 146 2.98 -19.21 9.45
CA VAL A 146 1.75 -18.80 10.10
C VAL A 146 0.86 -20.03 10.20
N PRO A 147 0.51 -20.47 11.42
CA PRO A 147 -0.37 -21.60 11.58
C PRO A 147 -1.81 -21.23 11.19
N GLU A 148 -2.58 -22.24 10.76
CA GLU A 148 -3.99 -22.11 10.42
C GLU A 148 -4.79 -21.35 11.50
N GLY A 149 -5.73 -20.51 11.05
CA GLY A 149 -6.62 -19.76 11.93
C GLY A 149 -5.98 -18.54 12.61
N ARG A 150 -4.65 -18.35 12.46
CA ARG A 150 -3.95 -17.17 12.97
C ARG A 150 -3.82 -16.08 11.91
N GLY A 151 -3.86 -14.85 12.40
CA GLY A 151 -3.67 -13.66 11.60
C GLY A 151 -3.97 -12.40 12.40
N PRO A 152 -3.72 -11.22 11.83
CA PRO A 152 -4.00 -9.96 12.47
C PRO A 152 -5.51 -9.76 12.64
N THR A 153 -5.85 -9.15 13.78
CA THR A 153 -7.21 -8.70 14.09
C THR A 153 -7.20 -7.20 14.24
N MET A 154 -8.21 -6.55 13.70
CA MET A 154 -8.48 -5.13 13.83
C MET A 154 -9.96 -4.96 14.14
N GLU A 155 -10.35 -3.82 14.69
CA GLU A 155 -11.74 -3.57 15.09
C GLU A 155 -12.71 -3.91 13.95
N GLY A 156 -13.63 -4.84 14.20
CA GLY A 156 -14.59 -5.31 13.21
C GLY A 156 -14.04 -6.18 12.07
N THR A 157 -12.73 -6.39 11.94
CA THR A 157 -12.13 -7.20 10.85
C THR A 157 -11.07 -8.17 11.34
N ARG A 158 -11.24 -9.47 11.05
CA ARG A 158 -10.25 -10.50 11.35
C ARG A 158 -9.76 -11.17 10.08
N ILE A 159 -8.44 -11.28 9.95
CA ILE A 159 -7.79 -12.11 8.94
C ILE A 159 -7.27 -13.38 9.57
N ALA A 160 -7.38 -14.50 8.86
CA ALA A 160 -6.72 -15.74 9.21
C ALA A 160 -6.20 -16.45 7.95
N VAL A 161 -5.08 -17.15 8.05
CA VAL A 161 -4.71 -18.13 7.03
C VAL A 161 -5.60 -19.37 7.13
N LYS A 162 -6.02 -19.91 5.99
CA LYS A 162 -6.87 -21.11 5.92
C LYS A 162 -6.13 -22.42 6.19
N GLN A 163 -4.81 -22.41 6.03
CA GLN A 163 -3.94 -23.55 6.23
C GLN A 163 -2.56 -23.05 6.65
N ASP A 164 -1.77 -23.91 7.27
CA ASP A 164 -0.38 -23.61 7.60
C ASP A 164 0.36 -23.09 6.37
N THR A 165 0.85 -21.86 6.47
CA THR A 165 1.33 -21.11 5.32
C THR A 165 2.70 -20.50 5.58
N LEU A 166 3.56 -20.62 4.58
CA LEU A 166 4.84 -19.93 4.55
C LEU A 166 4.65 -18.43 4.31
N GLY A 167 5.21 -17.63 5.21
CA GLY A 167 5.28 -16.19 5.15
C GLY A 167 6.70 -15.68 4.92
N MET A 168 6.84 -14.70 4.04
CA MET A 168 8.08 -13.97 3.82
C MET A 168 7.90 -12.51 4.28
N PRO A 169 8.71 -12.03 5.25
CA PRO A 169 8.55 -10.68 5.76
C PRO A 169 8.99 -9.65 4.72
N ILE A 170 8.18 -8.62 4.52
CA ILE A 170 8.53 -7.44 3.74
C ILE A 170 9.15 -6.44 4.70
N ARG A 171 10.42 -6.09 4.48
CA ARG A 171 11.17 -5.15 5.31
C ARG A 171 11.55 -3.89 4.55
N ARG A 172 11.43 -2.74 5.20
CA ARG A 172 11.88 -1.42 4.71
C ARG A 172 12.58 -0.67 5.85
N GLY A 173 13.79 -0.19 5.59
CA GLY A 173 14.63 0.47 6.61
C GLY A 173 14.85 -0.37 7.89
N GLY A 174 15.02 -1.69 7.76
CA GLY A 174 15.18 -2.60 8.90
C GLY A 174 13.89 -3.00 9.62
N ARG A 175 12.74 -2.37 9.34
CA ARG A 175 11.44 -2.65 9.97
C ARG A 175 10.58 -3.56 9.11
N THR A 176 9.87 -4.51 9.71
CA THR A 176 8.86 -5.32 9.01
C THR A 176 7.61 -4.48 8.79
N ILE A 177 7.28 -4.23 7.53
CA ILE A 177 6.12 -3.42 7.13
C ILE A 177 4.93 -4.27 6.65
N GLY A 178 5.15 -5.58 6.49
CA GLY A 178 4.17 -6.52 5.97
C GLY A 178 4.77 -7.89 5.71
N CYS A 179 4.03 -8.75 5.00
CA CYS A 179 4.54 -10.03 4.54
C CYS A 179 3.83 -10.54 3.29
N VAL A 180 4.51 -11.40 2.54
CA VAL A 180 3.91 -12.23 1.50
C VAL A 180 3.59 -13.59 2.11
N LEU A 181 2.34 -14.03 2.01
CA LEU A 181 1.89 -15.35 2.40
C LEU A 181 1.66 -16.17 1.13
N LEU A 182 2.21 -17.38 1.05
CA LEU A 182 2.07 -18.22 -0.14
C LEU A 182 0.67 -18.83 -0.27
N GLY A 183 0.01 -19.08 0.84
CA GLY A 183 -1.31 -19.72 0.94
C GLY A 183 -2.49 -18.75 0.90
N GLU A 184 -3.68 -19.32 0.97
CA GLU A 184 -4.93 -18.57 1.00
C GLU A 184 -5.20 -17.94 2.37
N VAL A 185 -5.90 -16.81 2.32
CA VAL A 185 -6.24 -16.03 3.50
C VAL A 185 -7.75 -15.80 3.53
N SER A 186 -8.40 -16.13 4.64
CA SER A 186 -9.77 -15.74 4.91
C SER A 186 -9.82 -14.43 5.69
N SER A 187 -10.77 -13.58 5.34
CA SER A 187 -11.08 -12.35 6.05
C SER A 187 -12.52 -12.40 6.50
N SER A 188 -12.80 -11.87 7.68
CA SER A 188 -14.12 -11.87 8.30
C SER A 188 -14.43 -10.48 8.83
N PHE A 189 -15.61 -9.97 8.49
CA PHE A 189 -16.08 -8.62 8.78
C PHE A 189 -17.30 -8.69 9.67
N LYS A 190 -17.30 -7.95 10.77
CA LYS A 190 -18.48 -7.73 11.60
C LYS A 190 -19.30 -6.61 10.98
N THR A 191 -20.47 -6.95 10.45
CA THR A 191 -21.41 -5.99 9.87
C THR A 191 -22.63 -5.82 10.78
N PRO A 192 -23.46 -4.78 10.59
CA PRO A 192 -24.73 -4.64 11.30
C PRO A 192 -25.69 -5.83 11.08
N MET A 193 -25.52 -6.59 9.99
CA MET A 193 -26.39 -7.69 9.58
C MET A 193 -25.81 -9.07 9.90
N GLY A 194 -24.59 -9.16 10.40
CA GLY A 194 -23.94 -10.43 10.74
C GLY A 194 -22.46 -10.46 10.40
N MET A 195 -21.88 -11.66 10.36
CA MET A 195 -20.49 -11.84 9.93
C MET A 195 -20.45 -12.13 8.44
N VAL A 196 -19.64 -11.39 7.68
CA VAL A 196 -19.35 -11.69 6.27
C VAL A 196 -17.93 -12.24 6.18
N SER A 197 -17.73 -13.35 5.46
CA SER A 197 -16.40 -13.87 5.18
C SER A 197 -16.02 -13.72 3.70
N ALA A 198 -14.82 -13.21 3.44
CA ALA A 198 -14.25 -13.14 2.10
C ALA A 198 -12.94 -13.93 2.05
N SER A 199 -12.76 -14.70 0.98
CA SER A 199 -11.54 -15.48 0.75
C SER A 199 -10.64 -14.78 -0.26
N LEU A 200 -9.39 -14.56 0.13
CA LEU A 200 -8.33 -14.05 -0.74
C LEU A 200 -7.50 -15.24 -1.26
N PRO A 201 -7.51 -15.50 -2.57
CA PRO A 201 -6.70 -16.56 -3.17
C PRO A 201 -5.21 -16.23 -3.05
N GLY A 202 -4.42 -17.23 -2.64
CA GLY A 202 -2.96 -17.13 -2.48
C GLY A 202 -2.22 -17.08 -3.83
N PRO A 203 -1.02 -16.48 -3.88
CA PRO A 203 -0.31 -15.81 -2.79
C PRO A 203 -0.93 -14.45 -2.42
N VAL A 204 -0.90 -14.12 -1.12
CA VAL A 204 -1.47 -12.90 -0.53
C VAL A 204 -0.37 -11.99 0.02
N THR A 205 -0.32 -10.76 -0.48
CA THR A 205 0.60 -9.73 0.01
C THR A 205 -0.11 -8.85 1.03
N THR A 206 0.52 -8.61 2.17
CA THR A 206 -0.05 -7.84 3.28
C THR A 206 0.86 -6.69 3.67
N VAL A 207 0.27 -5.58 4.08
CA VAL A 207 0.96 -4.35 4.55
C VAL A 207 0.21 -3.80 5.74
N GLY A 208 0.93 -3.33 6.76
CA GLY A 208 0.36 -2.79 8.01
C GLY A 208 0.69 -3.70 9.18
N VAL A 209 -0.34 -4.22 9.87
CA VAL A 209 -0.14 -5.11 11.02
C VAL A 209 0.53 -6.43 10.56
N PRO A 210 1.74 -6.73 11.04
CA PRO A 210 2.49 -7.90 10.57
C PRO A 210 1.87 -9.20 11.10
N PHE A 211 1.84 -10.23 10.26
CA PHE A 211 1.54 -11.59 10.72
C PHE A 211 2.63 -12.05 11.69
N GLN A 212 2.21 -12.59 12.84
CA GLN A 212 3.10 -13.23 13.79
C GLN A 212 3.17 -14.72 13.49
N GLY A 213 4.39 -15.24 13.40
CA GLY A 213 4.64 -16.64 13.10
C GLY A 213 5.94 -17.14 13.72
N ARG A 214 6.16 -18.45 13.64
CA ARG A 214 7.40 -19.07 14.10
C ARG A 214 8.43 -19.02 12.96
N ALA A 215 9.63 -18.51 13.23
CA ALA A 215 10.73 -18.54 12.26
C ALA A 215 11.12 -20.00 11.98
N LEU A 216 11.36 -20.31 10.70
CA LEU A 216 11.69 -21.65 10.25
C LEU A 216 13.20 -21.83 10.07
N SER A 217 13.66 -23.06 10.25
CA SER A 217 14.99 -23.49 9.82
C SER A 217 15.06 -23.68 8.29
N ARG A 218 16.26 -23.70 7.72
CA ARG A 218 16.42 -23.83 6.26
C ARG A 218 15.84 -25.14 5.72
N ASP A 219 15.97 -26.24 6.47
CA ASP A 219 15.51 -27.56 6.05
C ASP A 219 13.98 -27.65 6.07
N GLU A 220 13.32 -27.04 7.05
CA GLU A 220 11.85 -26.95 7.12
C GLU A 220 11.25 -26.15 5.95
N VAL A 221 11.95 -25.12 5.47
CA VAL A 221 11.51 -24.30 4.32
C VAL A 221 11.56 -25.11 3.02
N VAL A 222 12.63 -25.88 2.82
CA VAL A 222 12.79 -26.75 1.65
C VAL A 222 11.73 -27.85 1.66
N ASN A 223 11.46 -28.45 2.82
CA ASN A 223 10.45 -29.49 2.95
C ASN A 223 9.03 -28.99 2.66
N MET A 224 8.70 -27.75 3.03
CA MET A 224 7.35 -27.19 2.82
C MET A 224 7.13 -26.56 1.44
N SER A 225 8.18 -25.98 0.84
CA SER A 225 8.04 -25.24 -0.42
C SER A 225 8.62 -25.96 -1.64
N GLY A 226 9.42 -27.01 -1.44
CA GLY A 226 10.24 -27.64 -2.47
C GLY A 226 11.33 -26.71 -3.03
N LYS A 227 11.49 -25.50 -2.47
CA LYS A 227 12.41 -24.46 -2.94
C LYS A 227 13.38 -24.09 -1.84
N SER A 228 14.60 -23.75 -2.22
CA SER A 228 15.56 -23.18 -1.28
C SER A 228 15.10 -21.80 -0.80
N PRO A 229 15.41 -21.38 0.43
CA PRO A 229 15.15 -20.03 0.91
C PRO A 229 15.66 -18.94 -0.05
N ASN A 230 16.77 -19.21 -0.75
CA ASN A 230 17.36 -18.30 -1.72
C ASN A 230 16.50 -18.13 -2.99
N GLN A 231 15.83 -19.18 -3.45
CA GLN A 231 14.91 -19.11 -4.59
C GLN A 231 13.63 -18.37 -4.23
N LEU A 232 13.12 -18.59 -3.01
CA LEU A 232 11.98 -17.85 -2.48
C LEU A 232 12.29 -16.37 -2.31
N ASP A 233 13.51 -16.04 -1.85
CA ASP A 233 13.98 -14.66 -1.76
C ASP A 233 14.07 -14.02 -3.15
N GLU A 234 14.58 -14.71 -4.17
CA GLU A 234 14.63 -14.20 -5.55
C GLU A 234 13.22 -13.97 -6.15
N GLU A 235 12.25 -14.84 -5.84
CA GLU A 235 10.84 -14.66 -6.24
C GLU A 235 10.13 -13.54 -5.46
N ALA A 236 10.57 -13.26 -4.22
CA ALA A 236 10.04 -12.18 -3.39
C ALA A 236 10.74 -10.82 -3.62
N ILE A 237 11.90 -10.80 -4.28
CA ILE A 237 12.70 -9.60 -4.54
C ILE A 237 12.33 -9.02 -5.92
N SER A 238 11.60 -7.89 -5.92
CA SER A 238 11.68 -6.94 -7.03
C SER A 238 12.98 -6.13 -6.93
N GLN A 239 13.70 -6.03 -8.05
CA GLN A 239 15.00 -5.37 -8.16
C GLN A 239 14.95 -3.84 -8.30
N ALA A 240 13.79 -3.21 -8.21
CA ALA A 240 13.70 -1.76 -8.37
C ALA A 240 13.82 -1.01 -7.02
N GLN A 241 14.32 0.23 -7.07
CA GLN A 241 14.17 1.23 -5.99
C GLN A 241 12.69 1.49 -5.64
N ASP A 242 11.78 1.02 -6.50
CA ASP A 242 10.39 0.75 -6.20
C ASP A 242 10.24 -0.69 -5.68
N VAL A 243 9.80 -0.89 -4.44
CA VAL A 243 9.49 -2.24 -3.96
C VAL A 243 8.20 -2.69 -4.68
N ASP A 244 8.36 -3.39 -5.81
CA ASP A 244 7.27 -4.01 -6.57
C ASP A 244 7.07 -5.46 -6.07
N VAL A 245 6.37 -5.66 -4.95
CA VAL A 245 6.11 -7.03 -4.45
C VAL A 245 4.98 -7.67 -5.24
N GLY A 246 5.26 -7.96 -6.52
CA GLY A 246 4.41 -8.66 -7.50
C GLY A 246 3.06 -8.00 -7.83
N ARG A 247 2.51 -7.15 -6.97
CA ARG A 247 1.14 -6.61 -6.98
C ARG A 247 0.95 -5.29 -6.21
N ILE A 248 1.97 -4.83 -5.48
CA ILE A 248 2.03 -3.58 -4.69
C ILE A 248 3.29 -2.85 -5.16
N ARG A 249 3.17 -1.63 -5.71
CA ARG A 249 4.31 -0.78 -6.03
C ARG A 249 4.51 0.25 -4.92
N ILE A 250 5.66 0.24 -4.27
CA ILE A 250 6.05 1.28 -3.32
C ILE A 250 6.96 2.25 -4.07
N ARG A 251 6.64 3.56 -4.09
CA ARG A 251 7.52 4.59 -4.65
C ARG A 251 8.06 5.50 -3.56
N ASP A 252 9.36 5.76 -3.61
CA ASP A 252 9.99 6.82 -2.82
C ASP A 252 9.71 8.16 -3.49
N GLY A 253 8.80 8.95 -2.90
CA GLY A 253 8.47 10.31 -3.35
C GLY A 253 9.26 11.37 -2.59
N CYS A 254 9.65 12.43 -3.27
CA CYS A 254 10.30 13.60 -2.67
C CYS A 254 9.42 14.38 -1.67
N MET A 255 8.14 14.03 -1.54
CA MET A 255 7.14 14.61 -0.63
C MET A 255 6.69 13.65 0.50
N GLY A 256 7.16 12.41 0.55
CA GLY A 256 6.60 11.35 1.41
C GLY A 256 6.55 10.02 0.67
N ASP A 257 6.38 8.91 1.39
CA ASP A 257 6.35 7.57 0.77
C ASP A 257 5.01 7.43 0.01
N ARG A 258 5.04 7.26 -1.31
CA ARG A 258 3.80 7.14 -2.10
C ARG A 258 3.60 5.69 -2.46
N TRP A 259 2.58 5.05 -1.89
CA TRP A 259 2.22 3.67 -2.19
C TRP A 259 1.28 3.68 -3.39
N LYS A 260 1.54 2.83 -4.39
CA LYS A 260 0.65 2.63 -5.53
C LYS A 260 0.30 1.16 -5.64
N ILE A 261 -0.96 0.81 -5.40
CA ILE A 261 -1.44 -0.58 -5.41
C ILE A 261 -2.57 -0.69 -6.41
N GLY A 262 -2.22 -1.00 -7.67
CA GLY A 262 -3.18 -0.90 -8.77
C GLY A 262 -3.67 0.55 -8.95
N PRO A 263 -4.99 0.83 -8.97
CA PRO A 263 -5.53 2.18 -9.10
C PRO A 263 -5.46 3.00 -7.79
N LEU A 264 -5.17 2.37 -6.64
CA LEU A 264 -5.15 3.04 -5.35
C LEU A 264 -3.77 3.69 -5.13
N ILE A 265 -3.76 4.98 -4.85
CA ILE A 265 -2.58 5.76 -4.47
C ILE A 265 -2.75 6.13 -3.00
N PHE A 266 -1.75 5.81 -2.19
CA PHE A 266 -1.70 6.21 -0.78
C PHE A 266 -0.49 7.11 -0.58
N ASP A 267 -0.72 8.30 -0.04
CA ASP A 267 0.33 9.21 0.38
C ASP A 267 0.64 8.95 1.85
N TRP A 268 1.87 8.54 2.13
CA TRP A 268 2.43 8.40 3.47
C TRP A 268 3.32 9.61 3.70
N ASP A 269 2.75 10.62 4.32
CA ASP A 269 3.55 11.71 4.85
C ASP A 269 4.24 11.18 6.11
N GLY A 270 5.56 11.09 6.05
CA GLY A 270 6.39 10.64 7.18
C GLY A 270 6.25 11.47 8.46
N ASP A 271 5.43 12.53 8.42
CA ASP A 271 5.11 13.44 9.52
C ASP A 271 3.60 13.45 9.93
N GLY A 272 2.71 12.62 9.37
CA GLY A 272 1.25 12.78 9.57
C GLY A 272 0.45 11.56 10.07
N GLU A 273 0.07 11.59 11.35
CA GLU A 273 -1.14 11.03 12.03
C GLU A 273 -1.69 9.62 11.78
N HIS A 274 -1.28 8.83 10.78
CA HIS A 274 -1.90 7.55 10.48
C HIS A 274 -0.89 6.41 10.56
N HIS A 275 -0.80 5.78 11.73
CA HIS A 275 0.17 4.73 11.97
C HIS A 275 -0.15 3.45 11.18
N PRO A 276 0.84 2.57 10.90
CA PRO A 276 0.61 1.24 10.29
C PRO A 276 -0.22 0.31 11.20
N LYS A 277 -0.46 0.75 12.45
CA LYS A 277 -1.35 0.10 13.42
C LYS A 277 -2.82 0.39 13.15
N GLU A 278 -3.12 1.49 12.47
CA GLU A 278 -4.47 2.00 12.24
C GLU A 278 -4.98 1.69 10.83
N ARG A 279 -4.12 1.17 9.95
CA ARG A 279 -4.52 0.77 8.59
C ARG A 279 -3.74 -0.47 8.15
N TRP A 280 -4.46 -1.44 7.58
CA TRP A 280 -3.81 -2.58 6.94
C TRP A 280 -4.53 -2.99 5.65
N LEU A 281 -3.77 -3.62 4.76
CA LEU A 281 -4.21 -4.09 3.45
C LEU A 281 -3.72 -5.51 3.23
N ALA A 282 -4.59 -6.37 2.69
CA ALA A 282 -4.25 -7.68 2.16
C ALA A 282 -4.71 -7.78 0.70
N LYS A 283 -3.85 -8.22 -0.21
CA LYS A 283 -4.14 -8.35 -1.64
C LYS A 283 -3.82 -9.77 -2.12
N GLY A 284 -4.83 -10.46 -2.62
CA GLY A 284 -4.70 -11.81 -3.19
C GLY A 284 -4.33 -11.79 -4.68
N THR A 285 -4.56 -12.90 -5.36
CA THR A 285 -4.45 -12.99 -6.83
C THR A 285 -5.60 -12.24 -7.53
N GLY A 286 -5.32 -11.75 -8.75
CA GLY A 286 -6.29 -11.00 -9.54
C GLY A 286 -6.66 -9.64 -8.93
N SER A 287 -7.96 -9.36 -8.84
CA SER A 287 -8.51 -8.10 -8.34
C SER A 287 -8.97 -8.16 -6.88
N ALA A 288 -8.71 -9.28 -6.18
CA ALA A 288 -9.16 -9.48 -4.81
C ALA A 288 -8.29 -8.73 -3.80
N TYR A 289 -8.91 -7.95 -2.91
CA TYR A 289 -8.22 -7.22 -1.85
C TYR A 289 -9.13 -6.95 -0.66
N VAL A 290 -8.52 -6.69 0.50
CA VAL A 290 -9.17 -6.25 1.73
C VAL A 290 -8.36 -5.10 2.31
N THR A 291 -9.00 -4.00 2.65
CA THR A 291 -8.40 -2.85 3.33
C THR A 291 -9.27 -2.44 4.51
N THR A 292 -8.67 -2.01 5.60
CA THR A 292 -9.40 -1.38 6.70
C THR A 292 -8.56 -0.30 7.36
N ASN A 293 -9.24 0.71 7.89
CA ASN A 293 -8.65 1.76 8.71
C ASN A 293 -9.18 1.78 10.16
N GLY A 294 -9.78 0.68 10.62
CA GLY A 294 -10.41 0.58 11.95
C GLY A 294 -11.84 1.12 12.00
N HIS A 295 -12.18 2.15 11.22
CA HIS A 295 -13.53 2.72 11.15
C HIS A 295 -14.33 2.20 9.96
N GLN A 296 -13.63 1.99 8.84
CA GLN A 296 -14.16 1.51 7.58
C GLN A 296 -13.36 0.30 7.11
N ALA A 297 -14.06 -0.67 6.54
CA ALA A 297 -13.48 -1.85 5.91
C ALA A 297 -14.05 -1.99 4.49
N THR A 298 -13.18 -2.26 3.53
CA THR A 298 -13.56 -2.54 2.15
C THR A 298 -12.91 -3.84 1.71
N ALA A 299 -13.69 -4.71 1.09
CA ALA A 299 -13.25 -5.98 0.55
C ALA A 299 -13.77 -6.18 -0.87
N LYS A 300 -12.96 -6.80 -1.71
CA LYS A 300 -13.33 -7.22 -3.06
C LYS A 300 -12.82 -8.64 -3.27
N TRP A 301 -13.70 -9.55 -3.71
CA TRP A 301 -13.35 -10.94 -3.95
C TRP A 301 -14.35 -11.55 -4.94
N ASN A 302 -13.91 -12.39 -5.87
CA ASN A 302 -14.79 -13.18 -6.76
C ASN A 302 -15.92 -12.36 -7.43
N GLY A 303 -15.65 -11.14 -7.90
CA GLY A 303 -16.66 -10.26 -8.50
C GLY A 303 -17.63 -9.61 -7.51
N SER A 304 -17.48 -9.88 -6.22
CA SER A 304 -18.20 -9.26 -5.12
C SER A 304 -17.38 -8.13 -4.48
N SER A 305 -18.07 -7.16 -3.88
CA SER A 305 -17.47 -6.08 -3.11
C SER A 305 -18.28 -5.78 -1.86
N LEU A 306 -17.61 -5.57 -0.73
CA LEU A 306 -18.19 -5.16 0.54
C LEU A 306 -17.53 -3.85 0.98
N SER A 307 -18.33 -2.90 1.45
CA SER A 307 -17.90 -1.70 2.15
C SER A 307 -18.69 -1.61 3.45
N VAL A 308 -18.03 -1.45 4.59
CA VAL A 308 -18.65 -1.35 5.91
C VAL A 308 -18.01 -0.18 6.63
N GLY A 309 -18.82 0.69 7.22
CA GLY A 309 -18.35 1.83 8.00
C GLY A 309 -19.50 2.63 8.58
N ASP A 310 -19.29 3.26 9.75
CA ASP A 310 -20.25 4.18 10.38
C ASP A 310 -21.67 3.60 10.56
N GLY A 311 -21.76 2.30 10.86
CA GLY A 311 -23.05 1.60 11.03
C GLY A 311 -23.81 1.33 9.71
N SER A 312 -23.18 1.61 8.57
CA SER A 312 -23.68 1.30 7.23
C SER A 312 -22.89 0.16 6.60
N MET A 313 -23.52 -0.52 5.64
CA MET A 313 -22.84 -1.50 4.80
C MET A 313 -23.38 -1.47 3.38
N GLU A 314 -22.50 -1.72 2.42
CA GLU A 314 -22.83 -1.96 1.02
C GLU A 314 -22.17 -3.26 0.59
N LEU A 315 -22.96 -4.18 0.03
CA LEU A 315 -22.49 -5.45 -0.49
C LEU A 315 -22.99 -5.58 -1.93
N SER A 316 -22.11 -5.87 -2.86
CA SER A 316 -22.46 -6.22 -4.23
C SER A 316 -21.91 -7.61 -4.52
N ALA A 317 -22.72 -8.49 -5.08
CA ALA A 317 -22.36 -9.83 -5.50
C ALA A 317 -22.85 -10.06 -6.93
N GLY A 318 -21.95 -9.95 -7.91
CA GLY A 318 -22.32 -10.01 -9.32
C GLY A 318 -23.24 -8.86 -9.73
N SER A 319 -24.46 -9.17 -10.16
CA SER A 319 -25.47 -8.16 -10.52
C SER A 319 -26.35 -7.70 -9.35
N ASP A 320 -26.25 -8.40 -8.22
CA ASP A 320 -27.05 -8.11 -7.04
C ASP A 320 -26.30 -7.14 -6.13
N SER A 321 -27.04 -6.24 -5.51
CA SER A 321 -26.50 -5.24 -4.60
C SER A 321 -27.43 -5.05 -3.42
N PHE A 322 -26.80 -4.78 -2.29
CA PHE A 322 -27.41 -4.57 -1.02
C PHE A 322 -26.78 -3.36 -0.35
N SER A 323 -27.60 -2.49 0.22
CA SER A 323 -27.16 -1.36 1.01
C SER A 323 -28.00 -1.28 2.27
N TYR A 324 -27.33 -1.07 3.39
CA TYR A 324 -27.93 -0.85 4.69
C TYR A 324 -27.39 0.41 5.32
N SER A 325 -28.30 1.18 5.87
CA SER A 325 -28.05 2.26 6.81
C SER A 325 -29.09 2.18 7.93
N PRO A 326 -28.88 2.85 9.07
CA PRO A 326 -29.86 2.87 10.17
C PRO A 326 -31.27 3.35 9.77
N ARG A 327 -31.42 4.02 8.63
CA ARG A 327 -32.70 4.60 8.14
C ARG A 327 -33.22 3.95 6.86
N GLU A 328 -32.42 3.15 6.19
CA GLU A 328 -32.74 2.62 4.87
C GLU A 328 -32.10 1.24 4.65
N VAL A 329 -32.91 0.30 4.16
CA VAL A 329 -32.48 -0.99 3.65
C VAL A 329 -32.83 -1.03 2.16
N LYS A 330 -31.87 -1.37 1.31
CA LYS A 330 -32.07 -1.47 -0.14
C LYS A 330 -31.48 -2.77 -0.65
N THR A 331 -32.28 -3.58 -1.34
CA THR A 331 -31.83 -4.69 -2.18
C THR A 331 -32.13 -4.35 -3.64
N ALA A 332 -31.22 -4.66 -4.54
CA ALA A 332 -31.39 -4.46 -5.95
C ALA A 332 -30.74 -5.60 -6.74
N SER A 333 -31.49 -6.12 -7.69
CA SER A 333 -31.12 -7.19 -8.63
C SER A 333 -31.62 -6.78 -10.02
N PRO A 334 -31.18 -7.38 -11.14
CA PRO A 334 -31.59 -6.97 -12.48
C PRO A 334 -33.11 -6.95 -12.74
N HIS A 335 -33.91 -7.62 -11.91
CA HIS A 335 -35.36 -7.79 -12.12
C HIS A 335 -36.21 -7.26 -10.99
N HIS A 336 -35.60 -6.82 -9.88
CA HIS A 336 -36.35 -6.26 -8.78
C HIS A 336 -35.52 -5.29 -7.95
N THR A 337 -36.19 -4.33 -7.32
CA THR A 337 -35.60 -3.47 -6.30
C THR A 337 -36.55 -3.38 -5.11
N LEU A 338 -36.04 -3.64 -3.92
CA LEU A 338 -36.77 -3.39 -2.68
C LEU A 338 -36.05 -2.28 -1.93
N ARG A 339 -36.79 -1.24 -1.57
CA ARG A 339 -36.34 -0.13 -0.75
C ARG A 339 -37.26 0.02 0.43
N VAL A 340 -36.73 -0.17 1.63
CA VAL A 340 -37.44 -0.02 2.89
C VAL A 340 -36.81 1.13 3.65
N THR A 341 -37.58 2.20 3.88
CA THR A 341 -37.25 3.28 4.80
C THR A 341 -38.24 3.27 5.96
N GLN A 342 -38.01 4.10 6.99
CA GLN A 342 -38.92 4.21 8.14
C GLN A 342 -40.37 4.48 7.73
N ASP A 343 -40.58 5.33 6.73
CA ASP A 343 -41.92 5.81 6.36
C ASP A 343 -42.48 5.12 5.11
N LYS A 344 -41.60 4.54 4.28
CA LYS A 344 -41.95 4.11 2.93
C LYS A 344 -41.31 2.79 2.55
N ILE A 345 -42.10 1.90 1.97
CA ILE A 345 -41.61 0.72 1.28
C ILE A 345 -41.91 0.85 -0.20
N THR A 346 -40.94 0.53 -1.04
CA THR A 346 -41.09 0.43 -2.49
C THR A 346 -40.51 -0.90 -2.91
N LEU A 347 -41.37 -1.78 -3.41
CA LEU A 347 -40.99 -3.01 -4.08
C LEU A 347 -41.32 -2.84 -5.55
N ASP A 348 -40.31 -2.87 -6.39
CA ASP A 348 -40.45 -2.77 -7.83
C ASP A 348 -39.98 -4.09 -8.44
N ILE A 349 -40.88 -4.77 -9.15
CA ILE A 349 -40.64 -6.03 -9.86
C ILE A 349 -41.16 -5.83 -11.29
N ARG A 350 -40.59 -6.51 -12.29
CA ARG A 350 -41.03 -6.40 -13.69
C ARG A 350 -42.55 -6.40 -13.91
N LYS A 351 -43.30 -7.17 -13.12
CA LYS A 351 -44.75 -7.33 -13.27
C LYS A 351 -45.58 -6.30 -12.49
N PHE A 352 -45.04 -5.76 -11.39
CA PHE A 352 -45.77 -4.82 -10.55
C PHE A 352 -44.85 -3.98 -9.67
N THR A 353 -45.32 -2.79 -9.31
CA THR A 353 -44.72 -1.93 -8.31
C THR A 353 -45.67 -1.81 -7.12
N LEU A 354 -45.21 -2.19 -5.93
CA LEU A 354 -45.90 -2.01 -4.65
C LEU A 354 -45.25 -0.85 -3.88
N LYS A 355 -46.06 0.11 -3.44
CA LYS A 355 -45.63 1.23 -2.61
C LYS A 355 -46.50 1.29 -1.36
N VAL A 356 -45.86 1.26 -0.20
CA VAL A 356 -46.51 1.47 1.10
C VAL A 356 -45.99 2.79 1.67
N SER A 357 -46.88 3.73 2.00
CA SER A 357 -46.53 5.04 2.56
C SER A 357 -47.60 5.45 3.55
N GLY A 358 -47.24 5.69 4.82
CA GLY A 358 -48.24 5.87 5.88
C GLY A 358 -49.17 4.66 5.99
N ASP A 359 -50.48 4.88 5.88
CA ASP A 359 -51.52 3.84 5.87
C ASP A 359 -52.00 3.50 4.44
N THR A 360 -51.36 4.09 3.42
CA THR A 360 -51.71 3.89 2.02
C THR A 360 -50.84 2.82 1.37
N VAL A 361 -51.50 1.86 0.72
CA VAL A 361 -50.89 0.82 -0.11
C VAL A 361 -51.29 1.07 -1.56
N VAL A 362 -50.31 1.19 -2.44
CA VAL A 362 -50.50 1.36 -3.88
C VAL A 362 -49.86 0.18 -4.60
N LEU A 363 -50.67 -0.61 -5.28
CA LEU A 363 -50.24 -1.68 -6.16
C LEU A 363 -50.46 -1.26 -7.61
N ARG A 364 -49.39 -1.18 -8.39
CA ARG A 364 -49.43 -0.86 -9.81
C ARG A 364 -48.99 -2.08 -10.60
N THR A 365 -49.88 -2.65 -11.41
CA THR A 365 -49.58 -3.69 -12.40
C THR A 365 -49.56 -3.06 -13.80
N GLU A 366 -49.26 -3.84 -14.83
CA GLU A 366 -49.31 -3.37 -16.23
C GLU A 366 -50.71 -2.88 -16.64
N GLU A 367 -51.76 -3.50 -16.10
CA GLU A 367 -53.15 -3.25 -16.49
C GLU A 367 -53.88 -2.25 -15.58
N LYS A 368 -53.50 -2.16 -14.29
CA LYS A 368 -54.28 -1.43 -13.29
C LYS A 368 -53.40 -0.83 -12.18
N THR A 369 -53.85 0.31 -11.66
CA THR A 369 -53.35 0.85 -10.38
C THR A 369 -54.46 0.76 -9.35
N SER A 370 -54.22 0.00 -8.29
CA SER A 370 -55.11 -0.13 -7.14
C SER A 370 -54.51 0.63 -5.96
N ARG A 371 -55.35 1.40 -5.26
CA ARG A 371 -54.98 2.13 -4.04
C ARG A 371 -55.92 1.70 -2.92
N THR A 372 -55.33 1.26 -1.82
CA THR A 372 -56.04 0.82 -0.62
C THR A 372 -55.51 1.62 0.57
N GLU A 373 -56.42 2.20 1.35
CA GLU A 373 -56.07 2.88 2.61
C GLU A 373 -56.45 1.94 3.76
N SER A 374 -55.45 1.28 4.33
CA SER A 374 -55.63 0.29 5.38
C SER A 374 -54.36 0.21 6.24
N LYS A 375 -54.48 0.73 7.47
CA LYS A 375 -53.45 0.66 8.50
C LYS A 375 -53.00 -0.79 8.84
N PRO A 376 -53.90 -1.78 9.03
CA PRO A 376 -53.46 -3.15 9.32
C PRO A 376 -52.70 -3.77 8.14
N LEU A 377 -53.19 -3.61 6.91
CA LEU A 377 -52.49 -4.10 5.71
C LEU A 377 -51.12 -3.44 5.54
N ALA A 378 -51.02 -2.13 5.74
CA ALA A 378 -49.75 -1.40 5.65
C ALA A 378 -48.73 -1.88 6.69
N ASN A 379 -49.17 -2.20 7.91
CA ASN A 379 -48.30 -2.71 8.98
C ASN A 379 -47.87 -4.16 8.75
N ASP A 380 -48.77 -5.02 8.28
CA ASP A 380 -48.44 -6.42 7.93
C ASP A 380 -47.43 -6.46 6.79
N LEU A 381 -47.67 -5.71 5.71
CA LEU A 381 -46.74 -5.60 4.59
C LEU A 381 -45.39 -5.02 5.02
N ARG A 382 -45.38 -4.02 5.91
CA ARG A 382 -44.13 -3.48 6.47
C ARG A 382 -43.32 -4.52 7.21
N THR A 383 -43.98 -5.27 8.10
CA THR A 383 -43.31 -6.28 8.93
C THR A 383 -42.78 -7.41 8.05
N LEU A 384 -43.60 -7.92 7.14
CA LEU A 384 -43.23 -9.01 6.24
C LEU A 384 -42.08 -8.61 5.32
N LEU A 385 -42.19 -7.50 4.59
CA LEU A 385 -41.15 -7.08 3.64
C LEU A 385 -39.83 -6.72 4.35
N THR A 386 -39.88 -6.24 5.59
CA THR A 386 -38.68 -5.99 6.40
C THR A 386 -38.00 -7.30 6.81
N GLU A 387 -38.76 -8.29 7.26
CA GLU A 387 -38.22 -9.60 7.62
C GLU A 387 -37.68 -10.35 6.40
N THR A 388 -38.39 -10.31 5.26
CA THR A 388 -37.88 -10.91 4.03
C THR A 388 -36.62 -10.20 3.53
N ALA A 389 -36.53 -8.88 3.65
CA ALA A 389 -35.30 -8.16 3.34
C ALA A 389 -34.13 -8.64 4.22
N LYS A 390 -34.33 -8.81 5.54
CA LYS A 390 -33.29 -9.33 6.44
C LYS A 390 -32.89 -10.77 6.09
N LYS A 391 -33.85 -11.62 5.71
CA LYS A 391 -33.59 -13.01 5.31
C LYS A 391 -32.74 -13.04 4.02
N GLN A 392 -33.15 -12.29 3.00
CA GLN A 392 -32.40 -12.18 1.75
C GLN A 392 -31.00 -11.62 1.94
N VAL A 393 -30.80 -10.73 2.92
CA VAL A 393 -29.46 -10.25 3.27
C VAL A 393 -28.57 -11.37 3.76
N LYS A 394 -29.09 -12.23 4.63
CA LYS A 394 -28.36 -13.42 5.10
C LYS A 394 -28.04 -14.35 3.92
N ASP A 395 -29.00 -14.57 3.04
CA ASP A 395 -28.83 -15.43 1.87
C ASP A 395 -27.76 -14.88 0.92
N VAL A 396 -27.77 -13.58 0.62
CA VAL A 396 -26.71 -12.95 -0.20
C VAL A 396 -25.35 -12.99 0.49
N MET A 397 -25.31 -12.83 1.82
CA MET A 397 -24.08 -12.95 2.61
C MET A 397 -23.50 -14.37 2.58
N GLU A 398 -24.35 -15.40 2.47
CA GLU A 398 -23.95 -16.81 2.35
C GLU A 398 -23.66 -17.23 0.89
N GLY A 399 -23.81 -16.31 -0.08
CA GLY A 399 -23.54 -16.54 -1.50
C GLY A 399 -24.70 -17.19 -2.26
N THR A 400 -25.89 -17.26 -1.64
CA THR A 400 -27.12 -17.65 -2.32
C THR A 400 -27.75 -16.45 -3.03
N PRO A 401 -28.20 -16.61 -4.29
CA PRO A 401 -28.87 -15.53 -5.02
C PRO A 401 -30.19 -15.17 -4.35
N ILE A 402 -30.65 -13.94 -4.56
CA ILE A 402 -31.90 -13.45 -3.97
C ILE A 402 -33.09 -14.28 -4.48
N ASP A 403 -33.77 -15.00 -3.59
CA ASP A 403 -34.98 -15.75 -3.93
C ASP A 403 -36.22 -14.83 -3.96
N ILE A 404 -36.75 -14.64 -5.15
CA ILE A 404 -37.90 -13.78 -5.46
C ILE A 404 -39.22 -14.53 -5.20
N SER A 405 -39.20 -15.87 -5.25
CA SER A 405 -40.39 -16.72 -5.18
C SER A 405 -41.06 -16.60 -3.81
N GLU A 406 -40.25 -16.58 -2.75
CA GLU A 406 -40.71 -16.40 -1.38
C GLU A 406 -41.31 -14.99 -1.16
N MET A 407 -40.67 -13.94 -1.67
CA MET A 407 -41.21 -12.57 -1.61
C MET A 407 -42.57 -12.45 -2.31
N LEU A 408 -42.68 -13.04 -3.50
CA LEU A 408 -43.91 -12.99 -4.30
C LEU A 408 -45.05 -13.75 -3.60
N ASN A 409 -44.81 -15.01 -3.21
CA ASN A 409 -45.83 -15.82 -2.53
C ASN A 409 -46.28 -15.15 -1.23
N THR A 410 -45.35 -14.61 -0.43
CA THR A 410 -45.70 -13.98 0.85
C THR A 410 -46.45 -12.65 0.67
N THR A 411 -46.13 -11.90 -0.39
CA THR A 411 -46.85 -10.66 -0.72
C THR A 411 -48.26 -10.96 -1.24
N GLU A 412 -48.40 -11.99 -2.08
CA GLU A 412 -49.69 -12.46 -2.58
C GLU A 412 -50.56 -13.01 -1.44
N GLU A 413 -50.00 -13.81 -0.53
CA GLU A 413 -50.70 -14.28 0.67
C GLU A 413 -51.16 -13.14 1.60
N ALA A 414 -50.34 -12.10 1.77
CA ALA A 414 -50.70 -10.95 2.56
C ALA A 414 -51.81 -10.12 1.91
N LEU A 415 -51.78 -9.95 0.59
CA LEU A 415 -52.83 -9.27 -0.16
C LEU A 415 -54.15 -10.06 -0.14
N ALA A 416 -54.08 -11.38 -0.33
CA ALA A 416 -55.25 -12.26 -0.33
C ALA A 416 -56.00 -12.34 1.01
N LYS A 417 -55.38 -11.95 2.13
CA LYS A 417 -56.04 -11.86 3.45
C LYS A 417 -56.96 -10.64 3.60
N TYR A 418 -56.79 -9.64 2.76
CA TYR A 418 -57.49 -8.35 2.86
C TYR A 418 -58.26 -7.96 1.59
N ASP A 419 -58.27 -8.83 0.58
CA ASP A 419 -59.30 -8.89 -0.48
C ASP A 419 -60.57 -9.57 0.07
#